data_AF-A0A1H4R2S2-F1
#
_entry.id   AF-A0A1H4R2S2-F1
#
_cell.length_a   1.000
_cell.length_b   1.000
_cell.length_c   1.000
_cell.angle_alpha   90.00
_cell.angle_beta   90.00
_cell.angle_gamma   90.00
#
_symmetry.space_group_name_H-M   'P 1'
#
loop_
_entity.id
_entity.type
_entity.pdbx_description
1 polymer ?
#
loop_
_entity_poly.entity_id
_entity_poly.type
_entity_poly.pdbx_seq_one_letter_code
_entity_poly.pdbx_strand_id
1 'polypeptide(L)'
;MVTPAVRHVTCPTCLDSFAWQETELLEYSPKEGKYNPVVWPDGKNPAKVADARSRWYVRCPNPSKDGANHYLPATYVDYDDPLVIALVGRPRSGKTHLVVAMIRELLGGAAAVASGLSAKALDYHQHVTFKRTFLDTFERGYQLPATMNESGSYLAWLVVEVGAVKRPVVFFDVAGEDFRNPGENGRHTRFLVAAGALLFVEDAPHVLPAFAEPEDLTLDPSLSSPFGANATNEYVQEAVSRLPEGGRRLPAVVALTKSDRLRYLSPADRWLRHDTGGHVHAKDLLAESRDVYALLHRANASSITRLYHEFERCTMHFVSATGGAVGKDGRYRSGTRPARVLVPFLSLLAMAGVLTGADVEGAGR
;
A
#
# COMPACT_ATOMS: atom_id res chain seq x y z
N MET A 1 -37.50 7.26 -21.94
CA MET A 1 -36.66 6.19 -21.37
C MET A 1 -35.24 6.72 -21.37
N VAL A 2 -34.68 7.00 -20.19
CA VAL A 2 -33.28 7.46 -20.07
C VAL A 2 -32.42 6.21 -20.20
N THR A 3 -31.65 6.09 -21.28
CA THR A 3 -30.64 5.05 -21.42
C THR A 3 -29.71 5.16 -20.20
N PRO A 4 -29.51 4.10 -19.40
CA PRO A 4 -28.62 4.19 -18.25
C PRO A 4 -27.24 4.65 -18.75
N ALA A 5 -26.69 5.68 -18.12
CA ALA A 5 -25.37 6.19 -18.47
C ALA A 5 -24.35 5.03 -18.34
N VAL A 6 -23.57 4.80 -19.40
CA VAL A 6 -22.53 3.76 -19.38
C VAL A 6 -21.49 4.17 -18.35
N ARG A 7 -21.29 3.33 -17.33
CA ARG A 7 -20.29 3.59 -16.29
C ARG A 7 -18.90 3.39 -16.88
N HIS A 8 -18.05 4.40 -16.74
CA HIS A 8 -16.62 4.28 -17.00
C HIS A 8 -15.91 3.84 -15.72
N VAL A 9 -14.92 2.96 -15.87
CA VAL A 9 -14.04 2.55 -14.77
C VAL A 9 -12.59 2.61 -15.22
N THR A 10 -11.69 2.74 -14.25
CA THR A 10 -10.25 2.69 -14.48
C THR A 10 -9.72 1.31 -14.11
N CYS A 11 -8.99 0.64 -15.02
CA CYS A 11 -8.31 -0.60 -14.67
C CYS A 11 -7.17 -0.28 -13.69
N PRO A 12 -7.10 -0.86 -12.48
CA PRO A 12 -5.96 -0.63 -11.60
C PRO A 12 -4.64 -1.20 -12.15
N THR A 13 -4.67 -2.12 -13.12
CA THR A 13 -3.47 -2.77 -13.68
C THR A 13 -2.87 -2.06 -14.89
N CYS A 14 -3.65 -1.59 -15.87
CA CYS A 14 -3.10 -0.77 -16.97
C CYS A 14 -3.39 0.72 -16.82
N LEU A 15 -4.25 1.11 -15.87
CA LEU A 15 -4.64 2.51 -15.60
C LEU A 15 -5.45 3.15 -16.73
N ASP A 16 -5.84 2.37 -17.75
CA ASP A 16 -6.75 2.81 -18.79
C ASP A 16 -8.17 2.95 -18.25
N SER A 17 -8.83 4.04 -18.63
CA SER A 17 -10.25 4.25 -18.41
C SER A 17 -11.06 3.70 -19.59
N PHE A 18 -12.10 2.93 -19.32
CA PHE A 18 -12.95 2.34 -20.36
C PHE A 18 -14.40 2.19 -19.90
N ALA A 19 -15.30 2.12 -20.88
CA ALA A 19 -16.72 1.85 -20.65
C ALA A 19 -16.91 0.40 -20.16
N TRP A 20 -17.51 0.22 -18.99
CA TRP A 20 -17.77 -1.10 -18.44
C TRP A 20 -18.87 -1.82 -19.21
N GLN A 21 -18.60 -3.06 -19.62
CA GLN A 21 -19.53 -3.90 -20.35
C GLN A 21 -19.45 -5.35 -19.85
N GLU A 22 -20.57 -5.91 -19.38
CA GLU A 22 -20.68 -7.31 -18.94
C GLU A 22 -21.11 -8.24 -20.08
N THR A 23 -20.51 -8.07 -21.27
CA THR A 23 -20.84 -8.84 -22.49
C THR A 23 -20.10 -10.18 -22.56
N GLU A 24 -18.88 -10.25 -22.01
CA GLU A 24 -18.05 -11.46 -21.92
C GLU A 24 -17.67 -11.70 -20.46
N LEU A 25 -18.61 -12.25 -19.67
CA LEU A 25 -18.37 -12.64 -18.29
C LEU A 25 -17.57 -13.95 -18.23
N LEU A 26 -16.56 -13.98 -17.39
CA LEU A 26 -15.64 -15.10 -17.22
C LEU A 26 -15.58 -15.58 -15.77
N GLU A 27 -15.29 -16.84 -15.52
CA GLU A 27 -14.96 -17.40 -14.21
C GLU A 27 -13.55 -18.01 -14.26
N TYR A 28 -12.74 -17.75 -13.22
CA TYR A 28 -11.39 -18.32 -13.13
C TYR A 28 -11.46 -19.78 -12.69
N SER A 29 -10.78 -20.68 -13.41
CA SER A 29 -10.61 -22.09 -13.07
C SER A 29 -9.23 -22.31 -12.46
N PRO A 30 -9.09 -22.51 -11.13
CA PRO A 30 -7.79 -22.77 -10.51
C PRO A 30 -7.15 -24.08 -11.00
N LYS A 31 -7.96 -25.05 -11.41
CA LYS A 31 -7.50 -26.34 -11.94
C LYS A 31 -6.81 -26.18 -13.30
N GLU A 32 -7.33 -25.30 -14.14
CA GLU A 32 -6.82 -25.09 -15.50
C GLU A 32 -5.86 -23.89 -15.60
N GLY A 33 -5.88 -23.01 -14.60
CA GLY A 33 -5.11 -21.76 -14.59
C GLY A 33 -5.62 -20.74 -15.61
N LYS A 34 -6.91 -20.78 -16.00
CA LYS A 34 -7.48 -19.99 -17.10
C LYS A 34 -8.84 -19.42 -16.74
N TYR A 35 -9.23 -18.36 -17.47
CA TYR A 35 -10.55 -17.76 -17.40
C TYR A 35 -11.44 -18.36 -18.49
N ASN A 36 -12.58 -18.92 -18.10
CA ASN A 36 -13.53 -19.57 -18.98
C ASN A 36 -14.87 -18.81 -18.98
N PRO A 37 -15.67 -18.84 -20.06
CA PRO A 37 -17.01 -18.26 -20.06
C PRO A 37 -17.88 -18.77 -18.90
N VAL A 38 -18.63 -17.87 -18.27
CA VAL A 38 -19.48 -18.23 -17.12
C VAL A 38 -20.60 -19.19 -17.51
N VAL A 39 -20.91 -20.12 -16.61
CA VAL A 39 -22.14 -20.91 -16.68
C VAL A 39 -23.18 -20.24 -15.79
N TRP A 40 -24.27 -19.78 -16.40
CA TRP A 40 -25.33 -19.10 -15.67
C TRP A 40 -26.07 -20.05 -14.72
N PRO A 41 -26.36 -19.67 -13.46
CA PRO A 41 -27.13 -20.51 -12.55
C PRO A 41 -28.53 -20.80 -13.08
N ASP A 42 -28.95 -22.07 -13.00
CA ASP A 42 -30.29 -22.49 -13.38
C ASP A 42 -31.37 -21.83 -12.50
N GLY A 43 -32.45 -21.38 -13.15
CA GLY A 43 -33.66 -20.91 -12.48
C GLY A 43 -33.73 -19.41 -12.15
N LYS A 44 -32.84 -18.57 -12.71
CA LYS A 44 -32.87 -17.08 -12.59
C LYS A 44 -33.05 -16.54 -11.16
N ASN A 45 -32.76 -17.34 -10.12
CA ASN A 45 -32.90 -16.87 -8.74
C ASN A 45 -31.90 -15.71 -8.52
N PRO A 46 -32.39 -14.49 -8.21
CA PRO A 46 -31.51 -13.32 -8.13
C PRO A 46 -30.39 -13.49 -7.10
N ALA A 47 -30.65 -14.19 -5.98
CA ALA A 47 -29.65 -14.42 -4.95
C ALA A 47 -28.52 -15.35 -5.43
N LYS A 48 -28.87 -16.40 -6.20
CA LYS A 48 -27.86 -17.32 -6.79
C LYS A 48 -27.03 -16.62 -7.86
N VAL A 49 -27.64 -15.74 -8.65
CA VAL A 49 -26.93 -14.94 -9.66
C VAL A 49 -26.00 -13.93 -8.99
N ALA A 50 -26.46 -13.25 -7.93
CA ALA A 50 -25.62 -12.32 -7.18
C ALA A 50 -24.41 -13.02 -6.52
N ASP A 51 -24.62 -14.20 -5.93
CA ASP A 51 -23.53 -15.02 -5.39
C ASP A 51 -22.54 -15.43 -6.50
N ALA A 52 -23.03 -15.95 -7.63
CA ALA A 52 -22.17 -16.34 -8.74
C ALA A 52 -21.39 -15.15 -9.31
N ARG A 53 -22.02 -13.97 -9.45
CA ARG A 53 -21.37 -12.75 -9.96
C ARG A 53 -20.17 -12.32 -9.12
N SER A 54 -20.12 -12.66 -7.83
CA SER A 54 -18.94 -12.37 -6.99
C SER A 54 -17.67 -13.12 -7.41
N ARG A 55 -17.81 -14.20 -8.21
CA ARG A 55 -16.72 -15.02 -8.74
C ARG A 55 -16.45 -14.77 -10.23
N TRP A 56 -17.21 -13.86 -10.83
CA TRP A 56 -17.09 -13.56 -12.25
C TRP A 56 -16.13 -12.40 -12.50
N TYR A 57 -15.69 -12.30 -13.74
CA TYR A 57 -14.68 -11.37 -14.20
C TYR A 57 -15.08 -10.77 -15.53
N VAL A 58 -14.66 -9.52 -15.74
CA VAL A 58 -14.68 -8.84 -17.03
C VAL A 58 -13.25 -8.65 -17.50
N ARG A 59 -12.98 -8.96 -18.76
CA ARG A 59 -11.66 -8.70 -19.37
C ARG A 59 -11.53 -7.20 -19.63
N CYS A 60 -10.47 -6.60 -19.11
CA CYS A 60 -10.11 -5.24 -19.48
C CYS A 60 -9.76 -5.19 -20.98
N PRO A 61 -10.30 -4.23 -21.75
CA PRO A 61 -9.97 -4.11 -23.17
C PRO A 61 -8.50 -3.74 -23.41
N ASN A 62 -7.78 -3.29 -22.37
CA ASN A 62 -6.41 -2.80 -22.41
C ASN A 62 -6.11 -1.94 -23.66
N PRO A 63 -6.79 -0.77 -23.83
CA PRO A 63 -6.60 0.09 -25.00
C PRO A 63 -5.15 0.46 -25.27
N SER A 64 -4.34 0.63 -24.22
CA SER A 64 -2.91 0.94 -24.32
C SER A 64 -2.06 -0.25 -24.80
N LYS A 65 -2.57 -1.49 -24.73
CA LYS A 65 -1.92 -2.74 -25.12
C LYS A 65 -0.55 -2.95 -24.47
N ASP A 66 -0.41 -2.51 -23.23
CA ASP A 66 0.89 -2.43 -22.56
C ASP A 66 1.26 -3.63 -21.68
N GLY A 67 0.41 -4.66 -21.65
CA GLY A 67 0.58 -5.80 -20.75
C GLY A 67 -0.19 -7.04 -21.19
N ALA A 68 -0.16 -8.05 -20.33
CA ALA A 68 -0.98 -9.25 -20.47
C ALA A 68 -2.48 -8.91 -20.33
N ASN A 69 -3.35 -9.90 -20.51
CA ASN A 69 -4.77 -9.70 -20.27
C ASN A 69 -5.03 -9.39 -18.79
N HIS A 70 -5.75 -8.31 -18.51
CA HIS A 70 -6.19 -7.97 -17.16
C HIS A 70 -7.65 -8.38 -16.97
N TYR A 71 -7.96 -8.91 -15.80
CA TYR A 71 -9.30 -9.38 -15.46
C TYR A 71 -9.74 -8.70 -14.17
N LEU A 72 -10.91 -8.06 -14.22
CA LEU A 72 -11.47 -7.32 -13.10
C LEU A 72 -12.68 -8.07 -12.57
N PRO A 73 -12.82 -8.25 -11.24
CA PRO A 73 -14.03 -8.85 -10.68
C PRO A 73 -15.29 -8.14 -11.21
N ALA A 74 -16.34 -8.88 -11.53
CA ALA A 74 -17.56 -8.31 -12.10
C ALA A 74 -18.19 -7.27 -11.14
N THR A 75 -17.99 -7.44 -9.84
CA THR A 75 -18.44 -6.51 -8.79
C THR A 75 -17.64 -5.21 -8.74
N TYR A 76 -16.54 -5.08 -9.49
CA TYR A 76 -15.69 -3.88 -9.49
C TYR A 76 -16.46 -2.61 -9.88
N VAL A 77 -17.41 -2.73 -10.81
CA VAL A 77 -18.28 -1.64 -11.26
C VAL A 77 -19.27 -1.17 -10.20
N ASP A 78 -19.43 -1.90 -9.09
CA ASP A 78 -20.39 -1.57 -8.03
C ASP A 78 -19.79 -0.58 -7.00
N TYR A 79 -18.47 -0.32 -7.07
CA TYR A 79 -17.72 0.50 -6.13
C TYR A 79 -17.29 1.83 -6.76
N ASP A 80 -16.84 2.79 -5.95
CA ASP A 80 -16.27 4.06 -6.41
C ASP A 80 -14.95 3.86 -7.19
N ASP A 81 -14.42 4.93 -7.79
CA ASP A 81 -13.12 4.90 -8.45
C ASP A 81 -12.00 4.44 -7.49
N PRO A 82 -11.04 3.62 -7.97
CA PRO A 82 -10.01 3.05 -7.13
C PRO A 82 -9.07 4.10 -6.56
N LEU A 83 -8.70 3.95 -5.29
CA LEU A 83 -7.53 4.63 -4.73
C LEU A 83 -6.29 3.75 -4.94
N VAL A 84 -5.48 4.12 -5.92
CA VAL A 84 -4.19 3.47 -6.20
C VAL A 84 -3.12 4.07 -5.29
N ILE A 85 -2.54 3.26 -4.41
CA ILE A 85 -1.48 3.67 -3.48
C ILE A 85 -0.16 3.10 -3.97
N ALA A 86 0.74 3.98 -4.39
CA ALA A 86 2.09 3.58 -4.79
C ALA A 86 3.05 3.65 -3.60
N LEU A 87 3.78 2.54 -3.37
CA LEU A 87 4.83 2.47 -2.36
C LEU A 87 6.18 2.78 -2.98
N VAL A 88 6.92 3.67 -2.33
CA VAL A 88 8.21 4.15 -2.80
C VAL A 88 9.22 4.08 -1.67
N GLY A 89 10.38 3.48 -1.91
CA GLY A 89 11.44 3.41 -0.90
C GLY A 89 12.57 2.47 -1.29
N ARG A 90 13.65 2.49 -0.52
CA ARG A 90 14.82 1.63 -0.77
C ARG A 90 14.43 0.15 -0.80
N PRO A 91 15.17 -0.70 -1.53
CA PRO A 91 15.14 -2.13 -1.28
C PRO A 91 15.30 -2.39 0.22
N ARG A 92 14.56 -3.37 0.77
CA ARG A 92 14.66 -3.77 2.18
C ARG A 92 14.24 -2.71 3.23
N SER A 93 13.66 -1.58 2.81
CA SER A 93 13.04 -0.60 3.74
C SER A 93 11.75 -1.11 4.40
N GLY A 94 11.27 -2.30 4.02
CA GLY A 94 10.13 -2.96 4.66
C GLY A 94 8.77 -2.67 4.02
N LYS A 95 8.71 -2.15 2.78
CA LYS A 95 7.47 -1.88 2.02
C LYS A 95 6.46 -3.04 2.08
N THR A 96 6.87 -4.21 1.59
CA THR A 96 6.02 -5.41 1.55
C THR A 96 5.59 -5.84 2.96
N HIS A 97 6.49 -5.81 3.96
CA HIS A 97 6.14 -6.15 5.34
C HIS A 97 5.12 -5.16 5.92
N LEU A 98 5.25 -3.86 5.63
CA LEU A 98 4.33 -2.83 6.07
C LEU A 98 2.94 -3.05 5.49
N VAL A 99 2.83 -3.32 4.19
CA VAL A 99 1.54 -3.59 3.52
C VAL A 99 0.90 -4.86 4.06
N VAL A 100 1.66 -5.94 4.21
CA VAL A 100 1.12 -7.21 4.75
C VAL A 100 0.62 -7.02 6.18
N ALA A 101 1.38 -6.33 7.03
CA ALA A 101 0.95 -6.01 8.39
C ALA A 101 -0.31 -5.12 8.42
N MET A 102 -0.36 -4.11 7.56
CA MET A 102 -1.52 -3.21 7.40
C MET A 102 -2.76 -3.98 6.95
N ILE A 103 -2.65 -4.85 5.94
CA ILE A 103 -3.77 -5.66 5.43
C ILE A 103 -4.26 -6.64 6.50
N ARG A 104 -3.35 -7.28 7.24
CA ARG A 104 -3.71 -8.14 8.37
C ARG A 104 -4.55 -7.37 9.40
N GLU A 105 -4.11 -6.18 9.79
CA GLU A 105 -4.85 -5.34 10.74
C GLU A 105 -6.17 -4.81 10.15
N LEU A 106 -6.25 -4.54 8.84
CA LEU A 106 -7.49 -4.13 8.17
C LEU A 106 -8.54 -5.25 8.09
N LEU A 107 -8.10 -6.47 7.80
CA LEU A 107 -8.99 -7.63 7.63
C LEU A 107 -9.38 -8.29 8.96
N GLY A 108 -8.56 -8.16 10.00
CA GLY A 108 -8.74 -8.87 11.28
C GLY A 108 -8.66 -8.03 12.55
N GLY A 109 -8.36 -6.73 12.46
CA GLY A 109 -8.09 -5.88 13.61
C GLY A 109 -9.32 -5.13 14.15
N ALA A 110 -9.46 -5.11 15.48
CA ALA A 110 -10.50 -4.33 16.18
C ALA A 110 -10.38 -2.81 15.91
N ALA A 111 -9.17 -2.34 15.58
CA ALA A 111 -8.89 -0.96 15.23
C ALA A 111 -9.60 -0.48 13.94
N ALA A 112 -9.70 -1.34 12.92
CA ALA A 112 -10.48 -1.00 11.72
C ALA A 112 -11.96 -0.82 12.10
N VAL A 113 -12.51 -1.76 12.89
CA VAL A 113 -13.90 -1.69 13.36
C VAL A 113 -14.17 -0.41 14.16
N ALA A 114 -13.24 -0.03 15.05
CA ALA A 114 -13.38 1.18 15.87
C ALA A 114 -13.46 2.46 15.03
N SER A 115 -12.72 2.56 13.91
CA SER A 115 -12.83 3.71 12.98
C SER A 115 -14.06 3.69 12.08
N GLY A 116 -14.97 2.72 12.24
CA GLY A 116 -16.08 2.51 11.31
C GLY A 116 -15.61 2.06 9.92
N LEU A 117 -14.35 1.62 9.82
CA LEU A 117 -13.71 1.12 8.63
C LEU A 117 -13.93 -0.39 8.56
N SER A 118 -14.43 -0.88 7.44
CA SER A 118 -14.35 -2.31 7.13
C SER A 118 -13.60 -2.51 5.83
N ALA A 119 -12.86 -3.62 5.77
CA ALA A 119 -12.14 -4.01 4.57
C ALA A 119 -12.46 -5.46 4.22
N LYS A 120 -12.58 -5.73 2.92
CA LYS A 120 -12.73 -7.08 2.39
C LYS A 120 -11.89 -7.22 1.13
N ALA A 121 -11.54 -8.46 0.79
CA ALA A 121 -10.94 -8.75 -0.50
C ALA A 121 -11.88 -8.31 -1.64
N LEU A 122 -11.36 -7.58 -2.62
CA LEU A 122 -12.08 -7.28 -3.86
C LEU A 122 -12.14 -8.50 -4.77
N ASP A 123 -11.06 -9.27 -4.79
CA ASP A 123 -10.89 -10.47 -5.61
C ASP A 123 -10.55 -11.67 -4.71
N TYR A 124 -11.42 -12.69 -4.71
CA TYR A 124 -11.23 -13.88 -3.89
C TYR A 124 -9.97 -14.68 -4.28
N HIS A 125 -9.73 -14.88 -5.58
CA HIS A 125 -8.59 -15.66 -6.06
C HIS A 125 -7.26 -14.97 -5.75
N GLN A 126 -7.18 -13.66 -6.00
CA GLN A 126 -6.00 -12.87 -5.65
C GLN A 126 -5.79 -12.88 -4.14
N HIS A 127 -6.85 -12.76 -3.34
CA HIS A 127 -6.74 -12.82 -1.89
C HIS A 127 -6.25 -14.18 -1.37
N VAL A 128 -6.74 -15.30 -1.91
CA VAL A 128 -6.24 -16.65 -1.54
C VAL A 128 -4.75 -16.78 -1.86
N THR A 129 -4.31 -16.26 -3.01
CA THR A 129 -2.89 -16.26 -3.40
C THR A 129 -2.07 -15.39 -2.45
N PHE A 130 -2.51 -14.15 -2.19
CA PHE A 130 -1.88 -13.24 -1.25
C PHE A 130 -1.76 -13.84 0.14
N LYS A 131 -2.84 -14.47 0.62
CA LYS A 131 -2.88 -15.10 1.94
C LYS A 131 -1.82 -16.20 2.05
N ARG A 132 -1.80 -17.14 1.11
CA ARG A 132 -0.86 -18.26 1.11
C ARG A 132 0.60 -17.79 0.99
N THR A 133 0.85 -16.78 0.16
CA THR A 133 2.22 -16.30 -0.10
C THR A 133 2.75 -15.46 1.06
N PHE A 134 1.92 -14.56 1.61
CA PHE A 134 2.35 -13.55 2.56
C PHE A 134 1.72 -13.67 3.95
N LEU A 135 0.38 -13.66 4.06
CA LEU A 135 -0.27 -13.62 5.38
C LEU A 135 0.03 -14.86 6.22
N ASP A 136 -0.09 -16.05 5.66
CA ASP A 136 0.15 -17.30 6.39
C ASP A 136 1.60 -17.37 6.92
N THR A 137 2.57 -16.92 6.11
CA THR A 137 3.99 -16.83 6.49
C THR A 137 4.19 -15.82 7.63
N PHE A 138 3.60 -14.63 7.47
CA PHE A 138 3.68 -13.54 8.43
C PHE A 138 3.05 -13.89 9.79
N GLU A 139 1.87 -14.51 9.79
CA GLU A 139 1.13 -14.93 10.98
C GLU A 139 1.84 -16.05 11.74
N ARG A 140 2.55 -16.92 11.03
CA ARG A 140 3.42 -17.94 11.64
C ARG A 140 4.71 -17.37 12.22
N GLY A 141 4.95 -16.06 12.09
CA GLY A 141 6.13 -15.39 12.63
C GLY A 141 7.39 -15.62 11.81
N TYR A 142 7.27 -15.90 10.52
CA TYR A 142 8.41 -16.04 9.62
C TYR A 142 8.62 -14.77 8.82
N GLN A 143 9.88 -14.53 8.45
CA GLN A 143 10.25 -13.50 7.49
C GLN A 143 9.54 -13.75 6.17
N LEU A 144 8.98 -12.70 5.58
CA LEU A 144 8.39 -12.80 4.25
C LEU A 144 9.50 -13.11 3.23
N PRO A 145 9.18 -13.89 2.17
CA PRO A 145 10.10 -14.09 1.07
C PRO A 145 10.54 -12.74 0.50
N ALA A 146 11.75 -12.69 -0.03
CA ALA A 146 12.18 -11.52 -0.80
C ALA A 146 11.17 -11.27 -1.93
N THR A 147 10.77 -10.01 -2.11
CA THR A 147 9.88 -9.61 -3.19
C THR A 147 10.64 -9.82 -4.50
N MET A 148 10.43 -10.98 -5.13
CA MET A 148 10.90 -11.26 -6.48
C MET A 148 10.00 -10.46 -7.41
N ASN A 149 10.49 -9.34 -7.93
CA ASN A 149 9.71 -8.48 -8.80
C ASN A 149 9.65 -9.10 -10.20
N GLU A 150 8.73 -10.03 -10.39
CA GLU A 150 8.17 -10.28 -11.70
C GLU A 150 7.28 -9.07 -12.04
N SER A 151 7.90 -7.99 -12.49
CA SER A 151 7.28 -6.88 -13.24
C SER A 151 6.01 -6.26 -12.66
N GLY A 152 6.12 -5.15 -11.92
CA GLY A 152 4.96 -4.28 -11.60
C GLY A 152 3.79 -4.97 -10.88
N SER A 153 4.09 -5.85 -9.92
CA SER A 153 3.07 -6.63 -9.23
C SER A 153 2.30 -5.78 -8.19
N TYR A 154 0.96 -5.82 -8.27
CA TYR A 154 0.10 -5.31 -7.20
C TYR A 154 0.15 -6.27 -6.01
N LEU A 155 0.28 -5.75 -4.79
CA LEU A 155 0.38 -6.57 -3.58
C LEU A 155 -0.99 -7.10 -3.17
N ALA A 156 -2.04 -6.27 -3.19
CA ALA A 156 -3.39 -6.68 -2.83
C ALA A 156 -4.46 -5.71 -3.31
N TRP A 157 -5.66 -6.23 -3.54
CA TRP A 157 -6.85 -5.46 -3.88
C TRP A 157 -7.90 -5.63 -2.78
N LEU A 158 -8.23 -4.52 -2.14
CA LEU A 158 -9.24 -4.46 -1.10
C LEU A 158 -10.40 -3.58 -1.55
N VAL A 159 -11.57 -3.82 -0.99
CA VAL A 159 -12.63 -2.82 -0.90
C VAL A 159 -12.64 -2.32 0.52
N VAL A 160 -12.52 -1.00 0.66
CA VAL A 160 -12.65 -0.30 1.92
C VAL A 160 -14.02 0.34 1.98
N GLU A 161 -14.75 0.10 3.05
CA GLU A 161 -16.08 0.66 3.28
C GLU A 161 -16.06 1.54 4.54
N VAL A 162 -16.53 2.78 4.40
CA VAL A 162 -16.68 3.77 5.48
C VAL A 162 -18.02 4.47 5.28
N GLY A 163 -18.99 4.18 6.15
CA GLY A 163 -20.36 4.68 5.99
C GLY A 163 -20.94 4.29 4.63
N ALA A 164 -21.23 5.28 3.77
CA ALA A 164 -21.75 5.03 2.43
C ALA A 164 -20.64 4.86 1.36
N VAL A 165 -19.41 5.25 1.66
CA VAL A 165 -18.29 5.17 0.71
C VAL A 165 -17.84 3.72 0.62
N LYS A 166 -17.74 3.20 -0.60
CA LYS A 166 -17.18 1.87 -0.89
C LYS A 166 -16.15 2.02 -1.99
N ARG A 167 -14.88 2.05 -1.60
CA ARG A 167 -13.78 2.40 -2.51
C ARG A 167 -12.80 1.23 -2.64
N PRO A 168 -12.50 0.77 -3.87
CA PRO A 168 -11.39 -0.13 -4.10
C PRO A 168 -10.07 0.55 -3.71
N VAL A 169 -9.20 -0.19 -3.05
CA VAL A 169 -7.85 0.24 -2.70
C VAL A 169 -6.88 -0.79 -3.26
N VAL A 170 -5.87 -0.31 -3.98
CA VAL A 170 -4.85 -1.16 -4.58
C VAL A 170 -3.47 -0.66 -4.17
N PHE A 171 -2.66 -1.57 -3.62
CA PHE A 171 -1.27 -1.29 -3.26
C PHE A 171 -0.32 -1.75 -4.36
N PHE A 172 0.53 -0.85 -4.83
CA PHE A 172 1.60 -1.15 -5.78
C PHE A 172 2.95 -0.97 -5.10
N ASP A 173 3.76 -2.03 -5.08
CA ASP A 173 5.14 -1.95 -4.62
C ASP A 173 6.04 -1.56 -5.80
N VAL A 174 6.64 -0.36 -5.75
CA VAL A 174 7.61 0.03 -6.77
C VAL A 174 8.99 -0.41 -6.29
N ALA A 175 9.60 -1.34 -7.02
CA ALA A 175 10.92 -1.81 -6.67
C ALA A 175 11.97 -0.75 -7.01
N GLY A 176 13.00 -0.62 -6.18
CA GLY A 176 14.07 0.33 -6.45
C GLY A 176 14.81 0.04 -7.77
N GLU A 177 14.91 -1.24 -8.15
CA GLU A 177 15.52 -1.68 -9.41
C GLU A 177 14.73 -1.23 -10.66
N ASP A 178 13.41 -1.03 -10.53
CA ASP A 178 12.52 -0.54 -11.60
C ASP A 178 12.82 0.90 -12.05
N PHE A 179 13.74 1.58 -11.38
CA PHE A 179 14.17 2.93 -11.70
C PHE A 179 15.50 3.00 -12.47
N ARG A 180 16.31 1.93 -12.49
CA ARG A 180 17.71 1.97 -12.97
C ARG A 180 17.96 1.63 -14.46
N ASN A 181 17.00 1.07 -15.20
CA ASN A 181 17.08 0.70 -16.64
C ASN A 181 16.00 1.36 -17.56
N PRO A 182 16.25 2.54 -18.14
CA PRO A 182 15.27 3.32 -18.91
C PRO A 182 14.54 2.59 -20.06
N GLY A 183 15.13 1.54 -20.66
CA GLY A 183 14.58 0.82 -21.80
C GLY A 183 13.49 -0.23 -21.47
N GLU A 184 13.50 -0.79 -20.26
CA GLU A 184 12.52 -1.78 -19.78
C GLU A 184 11.56 -1.16 -18.74
N ASN A 185 12.01 -0.09 -18.05
CA ASN A 185 11.35 0.58 -16.93
C ASN A 185 10.08 1.35 -17.28
N GLY A 186 9.74 1.48 -18.56
CA GLY A 186 8.57 2.22 -18.99
C GLY A 186 7.27 1.67 -18.41
N ARG A 187 7.17 0.37 -18.08
CA ARG A 187 5.92 -0.24 -17.57
C ARG A 187 5.80 -0.18 -16.05
N HIS A 188 6.88 -0.41 -15.32
CA HIS A 188 6.83 -0.61 -13.85
C HIS A 188 6.61 0.70 -13.08
N THR A 189 7.00 1.83 -13.65
CA THR A 189 6.76 3.15 -13.04
C THR A 189 5.53 3.87 -13.60
N ARG A 190 4.79 3.29 -14.56
CA ARG A 190 3.53 3.90 -15.08
C ARG A 190 2.49 4.07 -14.00
N PHE A 191 2.47 3.16 -13.03
CA PHE A 191 1.61 3.23 -11.86
C PHE A 191 1.79 4.52 -11.05
N LEU A 192 2.97 5.14 -11.09
CA LEU A 192 3.16 6.45 -10.47
C LEU A 192 2.34 7.54 -11.16
N VAL A 193 2.18 7.48 -12.48
CA VAL A 193 1.45 8.49 -13.27
C VAL A 193 -0.04 8.54 -12.91
N ALA A 194 -0.63 7.40 -12.51
CA ALA A 194 -2.02 7.33 -12.06
C ALA A 194 -2.17 6.99 -10.57
N ALA A 195 -1.11 7.18 -9.78
CA ALA A 195 -1.21 7.02 -8.34
C ALA A 195 -2.20 8.06 -7.78
N GLY A 196 -3.17 7.59 -6.98
CA GLY A 196 -4.09 8.46 -6.25
C GLY A 196 -3.54 8.88 -4.88
N ALA A 197 -2.47 8.21 -4.41
CA ALA A 197 -1.81 8.46 -3.15
C ALA A 197 -0.41 7.83 -3.14
N LEU A 198 0.48 8.35 -2.29
CA LEU A 198 1.87 7.91 -2.16
C LEU A 198 2.19 7.50 -0.73
N LEU A 199 2.82 6.34 -0.58
CA LEU A 199 3.38 5.86 0.67
C LEU A 199 4.90 5.71 0.53
N PHE A 200 5.61 6.72 0.99
CA PHE A 200 7.07 6.71 1.07
C PHE A 200 7.52 5.91 2.29
N VAL A 201 8.44 4.98 2.10
CA VAL A 201 8.89 4.02 3.11
C VAL A 201 10.40 4.13 3.26
N GLU A 202 10.81 4.75 4.37
CA GLU A 202 12.21 4.87 4.79
C GLU A 202 12.41 4.07 6.07
N ASP A 203 13.53 3.38 6.24
CA ASP A 203 13.79 2.62 7.47
C ASP A 203 14.76 3.33 8.41
N ALA A 204 14.47 3.21 9.71
CA ALA A 204 15.23 3.86 10.77
C ALA A 204 16.76 3.60 10.71
N PRO A 205 17.26 2.40 10.39
CA PRO A 205 18.70 2.16 10.27
C PRO A 205 19.41 2.99 9.19
N HIS A 206 18.76 3.30 8.08
CA HIS A 206 19.34 4.18 7.06
C HIS A 206 19.45 5.60 7.58
N VAL A 207 18.41 6.12 8.22
CA VAL A 207 18.43 7.48 8.77
C VAL A 207 19.34 7.60 10.00
N LEU A 208 19.40 6.57 10.83
CA LEU A 208 20.16 6.54 12.08
C LEU A 208 21.02 5.27 12.14
N PRO A 209 22.22 5.27 11.54
CA PRO A 209 23.09 4.08 11.41
C PRO A 209 23.49 3.45 12.74
N ALA A 210 23.53 4.25 13.81
CA ALA A 210 23.78 3.77 15.17
C ALA A 210 22.74 2.74 15.65
N PHE A 211 21.60 2.61 14.96
CA PHE A 211 20.55 1.63 15.25
C PHE A 211 20.48 0.50 14.20
N ALA A 212 21.44 0.42 13.28
CA ALA A 212 21.61 -0.73 12.41
C ALA A 212 22.24 -1.91 13.18
N GLU A 213 21.75 -3.13 12.95
CA GLU A 213 22.39 -4.34 13.48
C GLU A 213 23.51 -4.83 12.56
N PRO A 214 24.46 -5.65 13.05
CA PRO A 214 25.49 -6.25 12.22
C PRO A 214 24.93 -6.97 10.99
N GLU A 215 23.82 -7.71 11.13
CA GLU A 215 23.16 -8.38 10.02
C GLU A 215 22.56 -7.41 8.98
N ASP A 216 22.16 -6.21 9.39
CA ASP A 216 21.68 -5.20 8.44
C ASP A 216 22.86 -4.73 7.55
N LEU A 217 24.03 -4.49 8.16
CA LEU A 217 25.26 -4.09 7.45
C LEU A 217 25.79 -5.16 6.49
N THR A 218 25.63 -6.45 6.83
CA THR A 218 26.05 -7.54 5.92
C THR A 218 25.11 -7.67 4.72
N LEU A 219 23.82 -7.43 4.93
CA LEU A 219 22.80 -7.55 3.90
C LEU A 219 22.64 -6.29 3.06
N ASP A 220 23.02 -5.14 3.61
CA ASP A 220 23.01 -3.84 2.95
C ASP A 220 24.25 -3.03 3.35
N PRO A 221 25.36 -3.20 2.60
CA PRO A 221 26.58 -2.44 2.85
C PRO A 221 26.42 -0.93 2.74
N SER A 222 25.34 -0.41 2.09
CA SER A 222 25.13 1.03 1.97
C SER A 222 24.93 1.71 3.32
N LEU A 223 24.42 0.98 4.32
CA LEU A 223 24.29 1.41 5.73
C LEU A 223 25.64 1.77 6.39
N SER A 224 26.75 1.20 5.91
CA SER A 224 28.10 1.44 6.43
C SER A 224 28.80 2.66 5.81
N SER A 225 28.20 3.26 4.78
CA SER A 225 28.86 4.31 4.02
C SER A 225 28.99 5.60 4.85
N PRO A 226 30.19 6.19 4.97
CA PRO A 226 30.41 7.45 5.68
C PRO A 226 29.70 8.64 5.02
N PHE A 227 29.30 8.49 3.75
CA PHE A 227 28.42 9.42 3.03
C PHE A 227 26.96 8.94 2.98
N GLY A 228 26.70 7.65 3.22
CA GLY A 228 25.65 6.89 2.54
C GLY A 228 24.53 6.29 3.39
N ALA A 229 24.40 6.69 4.65
CA ALA A 229 23.17 6.45 5.39
C ALA A 229 22.31 7.73 5.50
N ASN A 230 22.96 8.89 5.64
CA ASN A 230 22.33 10.21 5.51
C ASN A 230 22.21 10.66 4.03
N ALA A 231 22.69 9.84 3.08
CA ALA A 231 22.62 10.15 1.66
C ALA A 231 21.17 10.10 1.18
N THR A 232 20.81 11.15 0.45
CA THR A 232 19.77 11.22 -0.56
C THR A 232 19.17 9.85 -0.95
N ASN A 233 17.88 9.69 -0.71
CA ASN A 233 17.11 8.56 -1.20
C ASN A 233 16.78 8.76 -2.69
N GLU A 234 17.65 8.21 -3.56
CA GLU A 234 17.52 8.30 -5.02
C GLU A 234 16.19 7.73 -5.53
N TYR A 235 15.66 6.69 -4.89
CA TYR A 235 14.39 6.07 -5.29
C TYR A 235 13.22 7.01 -5.07
N VAL A 236 13.25 7.77 -3.98
CA VAL A 236 12.26 8.81 -3.69
C VAL A 236 12.36 9.94 -4.71
N GLN A 237 13.56 10.41 -5.00
CA GLN A 237 13.77 11.48 -5.98
C GLN A 237 13.31 11.08 -7.38
N GLU A 238 13.64 9.86 -7.81
CA GLU A 238 13.27 9.35 -9.12
C GLU A 238 11.77 9.02 -9.20
N ALA A 239 11.14 8.59 -8.12
CA ALA A 239 9.69 8.46 -8.10
C ALA A 239 9.01 9.82 -8.26
N VAL A 240 9.45 10.83 -7.49
CA VAL A 240 8.89 12.19 -7.55
C VAL A 240 9.11 12.84 -8.93
N SER A 241 10.26 12.63 -9.56
CA SER A 241 10.56 13.17 -10.90
C SER A 241 9.62 12.62 -11.99
N ARG A 242 9.05 11.43 -11.80
CA ARG A 242 8.11 10.79 -12.73
C ARG A 242 6.66 11.18 -12.49
N LEU A 243 6.34 11.81 -11.37
CA LEU A 243 4.98 12.25 -11.07
C LEU A 243 4.62 13.51 -11.86
N PRO A 244 3.42 13.57 -12.46
CA PRO A 244 2.90 14.80 -13.05
C PRO A 244 2.92 15.94 -12.02
N GLU A 245 3.49 17.10 -12.38
CA GLU A 245 3.65 18.25 -11.47
C GLU A 245 4.35 17.89 -10.14
N GLY A 246 5.23 16.87 -10.15
CA GLY A 246 5.90 16.36 -8.95
C GLY A 246 4.96 15.69 -7.95
N GLY A 247 3.70 15.44 -8.31
CA GLY A 247 2.70 14.85 -7.44
C GLY A 247 2.18 15.76 -6.34
N ARG A 248 2.46 17.07 -6.40
CA ARG A 248 2.16 18.06 -5.35
C ARG A 248 0.75 17.97 -4.73
N ARG A 249 -0.26 17.64 -5.55
CA ARG A 249 -1.67 17.54 -5.13
C ARG A 249 -2.07 16.15 -4.59
N LEU A 250 -1.21 15.15 -4.71
CA LEU A 250 -1.47 13.80 -4.20
C LEU A 250 -1.30 13.77 -2.68
N PRO A 251 -2.18 13.07 -1.95
CA PRO A 251 -1.92 12.67 -0.58
C PRO A 251 -0.61 11.87 -0.48
N ALA A 252 0.29 12.30 0.40
CA ALA A 252 1.57 11.64 0.63
C ALA A 252 1.76 11.29 2.11
N VAL A 253 2.26 10.09 2.38
CA VAL A 253 2.66 9.67 3.72
C VAL A 253 4.11 9.20 3.71
N VAL A 254 4.88 9.61 4.71
CA VAL A 254 6.17 9.03 5.03
C VAL A 254 6.02 8.08 6.21
N ALA A 255 6.33 6.80 6.01
CA ALA A 255 6.41 5.80 7.04
C ALA A 255 7.89 5.54 7.37
N LEU A 256 8.34 5.95 8.56
CA LEU A 256 9.64 5.59 9.11
C LEU A 256 9.52 4.19 9.73
N THR A 257 9.90 3.17 8.98
CA THR A 257 9.79 1.76 9.37
C THR A 257 10.94 1.31 10.26
N LYS A 258 10.83 0.08 10.77
CA LYS A 258 11.77 -0.50 11.75
C LYS A 258 11.94 0.41 12.98
N SER A 259 10.92 1.21 13.30
CA SER A 259 10.96 2.15 14.41
C SER A 259 11.02 1.45 15.77
N ASP A 260 10.74 0.15 15.85
CA ASP A 260 11.01 -0.69 17.03
C ASP A 260 12.48 -0.65 17.48
N ARG A 261 13.42 -0.33 16.58
CA ARG A 261 14.82 -0.04 16.92
C ARG A 261 14.98 1.23 17.76
N LEU A 262 14.10 2.19 17.54
CA LEU A 262 14.05 3.48 18.21
C LEU A 262 13.17 3.48 19.47
N ARG A 263 12.70 2.31 19.94
CA ARG A 263 11.75 2.19 21.08
C ARG A 263 12.22 2.77 22.42
N TYR A 264 13.50 3.13 22.53
CA TYR A 264 14.08 3.79 23.70
C TYR A 264 14.57 5.22 23.42
N LEU A 265 14.34 5.73 22.21
CA LEU A 265 14.73 7.06 21.78
C LEU A 265 13.50 7.96 21.71
N SER A 266 13.55 9.09 22.41
CA SER A 266 12.52 10.12 22.27
C SER A 266 12.67 10.87 20.95
N PRO A 267 11.58 11.13 20.21
CA PRO A 267 10.17 10.89 20.57
C PRO A 267 9.57 9.57 20.07
N ALA A 268 10.33 8.69 19.42
CA ALA A 268 9.81 7.45 18.84
C ALA A 268 9.20 6.51 19.91
N ASP A 269 9.81 6.46 21.09
CA ASP A 269 9.36 5.65 22.23
C ASP A 269 7.91 5.95 22.65
N ARG A 270 7.50 7.22 22.71
CA ARG A 270 6.12 7.60 23.06
C ARG A 270 5.13 7.20 21.98
N TRP A 271 5.48 7.40 20.71
CA TRP A 271 4.57 7.09 19.60
C TRP A 271 4.35 5.59 19.50
N LEU A 272 5.41 4.78 19.56
CA LEU A 272 5.28 3.32 19.47
C LEU A 272 4.46 2.68 20.60
N ARG A 273 4.33 3.37 21.75
CA ARG A 273 3.44 2.97 22.85
C ARG A 273 2.04 3.57 22.76
N HIS A 274 1.85 4.56 21.90
CA HIS A 274 0.56 5.20 21.70
C HIS A 274 -0.28 4.34 20.76
N ASP A 275 -1.31 3.71 21.33
CA ASP A 275 -2.36 3.06 20.58
C ASP A 275 -3.44 4.09 20.25
N THR A 276 -3.76 4.26 18.97
CA THR A 276 -4.82 5.17 18.54
C THR A 276 -6.20 4.50 18.58
N GLY A 277 -6.26 3.21 18.94
CA GLY A 277 -7.50 2.43 18.94
C GLY A 277 -8.17 2.39 17.57
N GLY A 278 -7.40 2.61 16.50
CA GLY A 278 -7.92 2.69 15.13
C GLY A 278 -8.43 4.06 14.70
N HIS A 279 -8.47 5.05 15.58
CA HIS A 279 -8.84 6.42 15.21
C HIS A 279 -7.61 7.23 14.80
N VAL A 280 -7.82 8.33 14.09
CA VAL A 280 -6.79 9.33 13.81
C VAL A 280 -7.39 10.72 14.00
N HIS A 281 -6.66 11.59 14.70
CA HIS A 281 -7.02 12.99 14.84
C HIS A 281 -5.96 13.85 14.15
N ALA A 282 -6.37 14.87 13.39
CA ALA A 282 -5.46 15.74 12.64
C ALA A 282 -4.37 16.36 13.53
N LYS A 283 -4.70 16.69 14.78
CA LYS A 283 -3.73 17.19 15.77
C LYS A 283 -2.64 16.17 16.11
N ASP A 284 -3.00 14.91 16.27
CA ASP A 284 -2.05 13.84 16.58
C ASP A 284 -1.19 13.52 15.35
N LEU A 285 -1.80 13.51 14.15
CA LEU A 285 -1.07 13.35 12.89
C LEU A 285 -0.02 14.46 12.71
N LEU A 286 -0.39 15.71 12.98
CA LEU A 286 0.54 16.85 12.91
C LEU A 286 1.64 16.76 13.98
N ALA A 287 1.28 16.38 15.22
CA ALA A 287 2.24 16.23 16.30
C ALA A 287 3.27 15.14 16.01
N GLU A 288 2.84 13.97 15.50
CA GLU A 288 3.74 12.89 15.09
C GLU A 288 4.59 13.32 13.88
N SER A 289 3.98 14.00 12.89
CA SER A 289 4.69 14.46 11.71
C SER A 289 5.81 15.43 12.06
N ARG A 290 5.57 16.38 12.98
CA ARG A 290 6.60 17.29 13.49
C ARG A 290 7.78 16.53 14.12
N ASP A 291 7.47 15.51 14.89
CA ASP A 291 8.47 14.73 15.63
C ASP A 291 9.32 13.85 14.70
N VAL A 292 8.68 13.18 13.74
CA VAL A 292 9.39 12.42 12.70
C VAL A 292 10.23 13.37 11.84
N TYR A 293 9.67 14.49 11.40
CA TYR A 293 10.40 15.51 10.63
C TYR A 293 11.64 15.99 11.39
N ALA A 294 11.51 16.31 12.68
CA ALA A 294 12.63 16.77 13.50
C ALA A 294 13.74 15.70 13.62
N LEU A 295 13.38 14.42 13.75
CA LEU A 295 14.33 13.32 13.78
C LEU A 295 15.04 13.15 12.44
N LEU A 296 14.29 13.13 11.33
CA LEU A 296 14.84 13.03 9.97
C LEU A 296 15.74 14.22 9.63
N HIS A 297 15.34 15.43 10.03
CA HIS A 297 16.09 16.66 9.80
C HIS A 297 17.42 16.66 10.54
N ARG A 298 17.44 16.25 11.82
CA ARG A 298 18.69 16.09 12.60
C ARG A 298 19.63 15.04 12.01
N ALA A 299 19.07 14.02 11.37
CA ALA A 299 19.81 13.01 10.64
C ALA A 299 20.22 13.42 9.21
N ASN A 300 19.95 14.66 8.79
CA ASN A 300 20.22 15.14 7.43
C ASN A 300 19.55 14.30 6.31
N ALA A 301 18.42 13.65 6.59
CA ALA A 301 17.64 12.88 5.62
C ALA A 301 16.82 13.78 4.67
N SER A 302 17.53 14.67 3.96
CA SER A 302 16.96 15.80 3.23
C SER A 302 15.94 15.41 2.15
N SER A 303 16.18 14.31 1.43
CA SER A 303 15.28 13.76 0.42
C SER A 303 13.90 13.39 0.97
N ILE A 304 13.84 12.99 2.25
CA ILE A 304 12.58 12.63 2.90
C ILE A 304 11.94 13.87 3.54
N THR A 305 12.71 14.71 4.23
CA THR A 305 12.16 15.93 4.84
C THR A 305 11.58 16.89 3.80
N ARG A 306 12.14 16.90 2.59
CA ARG A 306 11.66 17.75 1.49
C ARG A 306 10.24 17.39 1.05
N LEU A 307 9.83 16.13 1.15
CA LEU A 307 8.47 15.67 0.83
C LEU A 307 7.40 16.43 1.63
N TYR A 308 7.69 16.78 2.88
CA TYR A 308 6.75 17.56 3.71
C TYR A 308 6.39 18.93 3.10
N HIS A 309 7.32 19.50 2.34
CA HIS A 309 7.17 20.83 1.74
C HIS A 309 6.72 20.78 0.27
N GLU A 310 6.96 19.65 -0.41
CA GLU A 310 6.61 19.46 -1.83
C GLU A 310 5.16 19.02 -2.04
N PHE A 311 4.59 18.31 -1.08
CA PHE A 311 3.22 17.82 -1.12
C PHE A 311 2.30 18.73 -0.31
N GLU A 312 1.15 19.09 -0.87
CA GLU A 312 0.15 19.93 -0.19
C GLU A 312 -0.51 19.24 1.00
N ARG A 313 -0.50 17.91 1.00
CA ARG A 313 -0.99 17.08 2.10
C ARG A 313 0.02 15.98 2.39
N CYS A 314 0.78 16.16 3.47
CA CYS A 314 1.82 15.22 3.88
C CYS A 314 1.77 14.91 5.37
N THR A 315 1.81 13.64 5.75
CA THR A 315 2.03 13.23 7.15
C THR A 315 3.22 12.27 7.27
N MET A 316 3.84 12.23 8.44
CA MET A 316 4.98 11.35 8.72
C MET A 316 4.73 10.54 10.00
N HIS A 317 5.04 9.24 9.98
CA HIS A 317 4.71 8.31 11.07
C HIS A 317 5.85 7.37 11.43
N PHE A 318 5.96 7.08 12.73
CA PHE A 318 6.78 5.97 13.22
C PHE A 318 5.98 4.68 13.09
N VAL A 319 6.55 3.67 12.42
CA VAL A 319 5.89 2.36 12.29
C VAL A 319 6.87 1.21 12.48
N SER A 320 6.36 0.08 12.94
CA SER A 320 7.07 -1.19 12.89
C SER A 320 6.14 -2.26 12.37
N ALA A 321 6.50 -2.89 11.25
CA ALA A 321 5.70 -3.98 10.69
C ALA A 321 5.85 -5.28 11.50
N THR A 322 7.03 -5.54 12.05
CA THR A 322 7.37 -6.84 12.65
C THR A 322 7.59 -6.77 14.15
N GLY A 323 7.86 -5.59 14.71
CA GLY A 323 8.13 -5.38 16.13
C GLY A 323 9.50 -5.88 16.60
N GLY A 324 10.38 -6.29 15.68
CA GLY A 324 11.73 -6.74 16.00
C GLY A 324 12.46 -7.37 14.82
N ALA A 325 13.74 -7.67 15.06
CA ALA A 325 14.63 -8.34 14.12
C ALA A 325 14.25 -9.81 13.91
N VAL A 326 14.49 -10.32 12.70
CA VAL A 326 14.42 -11.75 12.40
C VAL A 326 15.66 -12.47 12.95
N GLY A 327 15.47 -13.68 13.47
CA GLY A 327 16.56 -14.59 13.83
C GLY A 327 17.21 -15.25 12.61
N LYS A 328 18.34 -15.92 12.83
CA LYS A 328 19.09 -16.64 11.77
C LYS A 328 18.30 -17.78 11.12
N ASP A 329 17.28 -18.28 11.81
CA ASP A 329 16.35 -19.32 11.35
C ASP A 329 15.17 -18.75 10.53
N GLY A 330 15.18 -17.45 10.21
CA GLY A 330 14.12 -16.78 9.47
C GLY A 330 12.86 -16.52 10.30
N ARG A 331 12.92 -16.65 11.63
CA ARG A 331 11.77 -16.43 12.53
C ARG A 331 11.92 -15.20 13.40
N TYR A 332 10.82 -14.51 13.67
CA TYR A 332 10.75 -13.46 14.68
C TYR A 332 10.61 -14.08 16.07
N ARG A 333 11.59 -13.85 16.95
CA ARG A 333 11.66 -14.50 18.28
C ARG A 333 10.41 -14.32 19.14
N SER A 334 9.73 -13.18 19.02
CA SER A 334 8.53 -12.83 19.79
C SER A 334 7.24 -12.91 18.96
N GLY A 335 7.30 -13.56 17.79
CA GLY A 335 6.30 -13.42 16.74
C GLY A 335 6.35 -12.05 16.08
N THR A 336 5.49 -11.85 15.07
CA THR A 336 5.25 -10.54 14.46
C THR A 336 4.39 -9.69 15.40
N ARG A 337 4.86 -8.48 15.72
CA ARG A 337 4.16 -7.51 16.57
C ARG A 337 4.10 -6.15 15.86
N PRO A 338 3.16 -5.99 14.91
CA PRO A 338 2.97 -4.70 14.24
C PRO A 338 2.67 -3.60 15.25
N ALA A 339 3.24 -2.42 15.04
CA ALA A 339 2.97 -1.22 15.82
C ALA A 339 2.67 -0.07 14.85
N ARG A 340 1.50 0.57 15.04
CA ARG A 340 1.02 1.74 14.28
C ARG A 340 0.91 1.56 12.76
N VAL A 341 0.90 0.34 12.25
CA VAL A 341 0.87 0.07 10.80
C VAL A 341 -0.40 0.57 10.10
N LEU A 342 -1.50 0.77 10.83
CA LEU A 342 -2.74 1.35 10.29
C LEU A 342 -2.71 2.87 10.17
N VAL A 343 -1.94 3.58 11.02
CA VAL A 343 -1.96 5.05 11.07
C VAL A 343 -1.60 5.68 9.71
N PRO A 344 -0.53 5.25 9.00
CA PRO A 344 -0.24 5.74 7.66
C PRO A 344 -1.41 5.60 6.68
N PHE A 345 -2.14 4.48 6.77
CA PHE A 345 -3.26 4.20 5.88
C PHE A 345 -4.44 5.11 6.16
N LEU A 346 -4.80 5.25 7.44
CA LEU A 346 -5.88 6.12 7.87
C LEU A 346 -5.57 7.58 7.51
N SER A 347 -4.32 8.03 7.63
CA SER A 347 -3.88 9.35 7.14
C SER A 347 -4.11 9.51 5.64
N LEU A 348 -3.74 8.51 4.82
CA LEU A 348 -4.00 8.55 3.38
C LEU A 348 -5.49 8.61 3.06
N LEU A 349 -6.32 7.81 3.74
CA LEU A 349 -7.77 7.83 3.54
C LEU A 349 -8.39 9.17 3.94
N ALA A 350 -7.94 9.78 5.03
CA ALA A 350 -8.36 11.11 5.46
C ALA A 350 -7.97 12.18 4.43
N MET A 351 -6.71 12.20 3.99
CA MET A 351 -6.21 13.16 3.01
C MET A 351 -6.84 12.99 1.62
N ALA A 352 -7.19 11.76 1.24
CA ALA A 352 -7.92 11.43 0.00
C ALA A 352 -9.44 11.65 0.11
N GLY A 353 -9.95 12.08 1.27
CA GLY A 353 -11.37 12.35 1.50
C GLY A 353 -12.26 11.11 1.59
N VAL A 354 -11.68 9.93 1.82
CA VAL A 354 -12.42 8.69 2.09
C VAL A 354 -12.90 8.66 3.55
N LEU A 355 -12.01 8.98 4.49
CA LEU A 355 -12.38 9.26 5.87
C LEU A 355 -12.77 10.73 5.98
N THR A 356 -13.95 11.00 6.53
CA THR A 356 -14.50 12.35 6.69
C THR A 356 -14.98 12.56 8.13
N GLY A 357 -14.97 13.82 8.57
CA GLY A 357 -15.35 14.19 9.94
C GLY A 357 -14.43 15.28 10.50
N ALA A 358 -14.88 15.94 11.58
CA ALA A 358 -14.14 17.04 12.20
C ALA A 358 -12.77 16.60 12.75
N ASP A 359 -12.66 15.35 13.20
CA ASP A 359 -11.41 14.81 13.75
C ASP A 359 -10.29 14.68 12.72
N VAL A 360 -10.63 14.48 11.45
CA VAL A 360 -9.67 14.30 10.36
C VAL A 360 -9.56 15.51 9.44
N GLU A 361 -10.34 16.56 9.73
CA GLU A 361 -10.29 17.82 8.98
C GLU A 361 -8.90 18.47 9.15
N GLY A 362 -8.25 18.78 8.03
CA GLY A 362 -6.91 19.32 8.02
C GLY A 362 -5.80 18.27 8.13
N ALA A 363 -6.09 16.98 8.01
CA ALA A 363 -5.06 15.95 7.90
C ALA A 363 -4.02 16.30 6.82
N GLY A 364 -2.74 16.27 7.20
CA GLY A 364 -1.60 16.55 6.34
C GLY A 364 -1.35 18.02 5.98
N ARG A 365 -2.07 18.98 6.60
CA ARG A 365 -1.87 20.42 6.39
C ARG A 365 -0.93 21.04 7.41
#